data_AF-A0A5C8K7S3-F1
#
_entry.id   AF-A0A5C8K7S3-F1
#
_cell.length_a   1.000
_cell.length_b   1.000
_cell.length_c   1.000
_cell.angle_alpha   90.00
_cell.angle_beta   90.00
_cell.angle_gamma   90.00
#
_symmetry.space_group_name_H-M   'P 1'
#
loop_
_entity.id
_entity.type
_entity.pdbx_description
1 polymer ?
#
loop_
_entity_poly.entity_id
_entity_poly.type
_entity_poly.pdbx_seq_one_letter_code
_entity_poly.pdbx_strand_id
1 'polypeptide(L)'
;MVLLLFFGKSFGVSANLRTICSACGAGRNVKFFDFDWRAQTWNLLFLVGAVTGGFIAAEFLSNGEAVQISQATIQDLSALGISAPDGIQPEEIFSLEAAFTLKGFLILLLGGFAIGFGARYAGGCTSGHAISGLSNLQLPSLIAVIGFFIGGLATTWILLPLIF
;
A
#
# COMPACT_ATOMS: atom_id res chain seq x y z
N MET A 1 6.98 -12.46 13.32
CA MET A 1 8.11 -11.53 13.47
C MET A 1 9.34 -12.18 14.09
N VAL A 2 9.21 -12.90 15.23
CA VAL A 2 10.35 -13.53 15.93
C VAL A 2 11.24 -14.39 15.01
N LEU A 3 10.65 -15.29 14.22
CA LEU A 3 11.41 -16.12 13.27
C LEU A 3 12.15 -15.29 12.21
N LEU A 4 11.54 -14.21 11.71
CA LEU A 4 12.17 -13.35 10.71
C LEU A 4 13.34 -12.57 11.30
N LEU A 5 13.19 -12.04 12.52
CA LEU A 5 14.27 -11.39 13.25
C LEU A 5 15.41 -12.36 13.55
N PHE A 6 15.09 -13.59 13.94
CA PHE A 6 16.08 -14.64 14.19
C PHE A 6 16.93 -14.94 12.95
N PHE A 7 16.33 -14.96 11.75
CA PHE A 7 17.04 -15.13 10.48
C PHE A 7 17.56 -13.81 9.86
N GLY A 8 17.52 -12.70 10.60
CA GLY A 8 17.98 -11.39 10.13
C GLY A 8 17.22 -10.88 8.90
N LYS A 9 15.97 -11.33 8.71
CA LYS A 9 15.13 -10.96 7.57
C LYS A 9 14.20 -9.80 7.94
N SER A 10 14.11 -8.82 7.05
CA SER A 10 13.21 -7.68 7.19
C SER A 10 11.89 -7.92 6.45
N PHE A 11 10.87 -7.16 6.84
CA PHE A 11 9.54 -7.18 6.25
C PHE A 11 9.21 -5.77 5.76
N GLY A 12 9.11 -5.59 4.44
CA GLY A 12 8.95 -4.26 3.86
C GLY A 12 8.58 -4.29 2.38
N VAL A 13 7.36 -3.86 2.05
CA VAL A 13 6.90 -3.82 0.65
C VAL A 13 7.57 -2.69 -0.13
N SER A 14 7.73 -1.49 0.47
CA SER A 14 8.34 -0.34 -0.22
C SER A 14 9.82 -0.56 -0.56
N ALA A 15 10.54 -1.36 0.24
CA ALA A 15 11.91 -1.76 -0.05
C ALA A 15 12.01 -2.56 -1.36
N ASN A 16 10.97 -3.33 -1.72
CA ASN A 16 10.96 -4.09 -2.97
C ASN A 16 10.91 -3.21 -4.20
N LEU A 17 10.14 -2.12 -4.18
CA LEU A 17 10.12 -1.17 -5.30
C LEU A 17 11.51 -0.59 -5.55
N ARG A 18 12.25 -0.26 -4.48
CA ARG A 18 13.65 0.18 -4.58
C ARG A 18 14.56 -0.91 -5.14
N THR A 19 14.41 -2.16 -4.68
CA THR A 19 15.18 -3.32 -5.18
C THR A 19 14.92 -3.57 -6.66
N ILE A 20 13.67 -3.48 -7.11
CA ILE A 20 13.30 -3.61 -8.53
C ILE A 20 13.93 -2.49 -9.35
N CYS A 21 13.84 -1.23 -8.91
CA CYS A 21 14.50 -0.11 -9.60
C CYS A 21 16.02 -0.32 -9.73
N SER A 22 16.67 -0.82 -8.67
CA SER A 22 18.10 -1.15 -8.70
C SER A 22 18.40 -2.28 -9.70
N ALA A 23 17.61 -3.36 -9.69
CA ALA A 23 17.74 -4.49 -10.61
C ALA A 23 17.52 -4.09 -12.09
N CYS A 24 16.60 -3.16 -12.35
CA CYS A 24 16.36 -2.57 -13.68
C CYS A 24 17.47 -1.60 -14.13
N GLY A 25 18.51 -1.38 -13.32
CA GLY A 25 19.67 -0.57 -13.69
C GLY A 25 19.62 0.89 -13.27
N ALA A 26 18.64 1.32 -12.46
CA ALA A 26 18.58 2.70 -11.98
C ALA A 26 19.80 3.09 -11.11
N GLY A 27 20.49 2.10 -10.52
CA GLY A 27 21.74 2.30 -9.78
C GLY A 27 22.88 2.90 -10.61
N ARG A 28 22.84 2.75 -11.95
CA ARG A 28 23.85 3.37 -12.84
C ARG A 28 23.76 4.89 -12.89
N ASN A 29 22.55 5.43 -12.70
CA ASN A 29 22.27 6.86 -12.87
C ASN A 29 22.01 7.57 -11.55
N VAL A 30 21.58 6.84 -10.51
CA VAL A 30 21.15 7.42 -9.24
C VAL A 30 21.73 6.62 -8.08
N LYS A 31 22.58 7.28 -7.28
CA LYS A 31 23.27 6.68 -6.11
C LYS A 31 22.32 6.02 -5.11
N PHE A 32 21.08 6.50 -4.99
CA PHE A 32 20.08 5.90 -4.11
C PHE A 32 19.75 4.44 -4.50
N PHE A 33 19.83 4.09 -5.77
CA PHE A 33 19.58 2.71 -6.26
C PHE A 33 20.87 1.91 -6.45
N ASP A 34 22.03 2.48 -6.13
CA ASP A 34 23.33 1.83 -6.23
C ASP A 34 23.62 1.01 -4.95
N PHE A 35 23.12 -0.23 -4.95
CA PHE A 35 23.36 -1.22 -3.89
C PHE A 35 23.23 -2.63 -4.46
N ASP A 36 23.74 -3.62 -3.73
CA ASP A 36 23.56 -5.02 -4.12
C ASP A 36 22.11 -5.48 -3.90
N TRP A 37 21.31 -5.42 -4.96
CA TRP A 37 19.92 -5.86 -4.94
C TRP A 37 19.79 -7.38 -4.71
N ARG A 38 20.80 -8.19 -5.04
CA ARG A 38 20.78 -9.65 -4.83
C ARG A 38 20.82 -10.01 -3.35
N ALA A 39 21.49 -9.20 -2.54
CA ALA A 39 21.43 -9.33 -1.08
C ALA A 39 20.00 -9.14 -0.52
N GLN A 40 19.10 -8.48 -1.28
CA GLN A 40 17.70 -8.24 -0.90
C GLN A 40 16.71 -9.23 -1.52
N THR A 41 17.16 -10.36 -2.08
CA THR A 41 16.30 -11.37 -2.74
C THR A 41 15.17 -11.89 -1.85
N TRP A 42 15.39 -11.94 -0.53
CA TRP A 42 14.34 -12.29 0.43
C TRP A 42 13.09 -11.41 0.32
N ASN A 43 13.28 -10.10 0.16
CA ASN A 43 12.15 -9.18 0.06
C ASN A 43 11.37 -9.42 -1.24
N LEU A 44 12.06 -9.75 -2.34
CA LEU A 44 11.42 -10.05 -3.62
C LEU A 44 10.61 -11.34 -3.54
N LEU A 45 11.15 -12.39 -2.92
CA LEU A 45 10.42 -13.62 -2.64
C LEU A 45 9.18 -13.35 -1.80
N PHE A 46 9.30 -12.49 -0.79
CA PHE A 46 8.15 -12.08 0.02
C PHE A 46 7.11 -11.33 -0.80
N LEU A 47 7.50 -10.41 -1.68
CA LEU A 47 6.58 -9.69 -2.56
C LEU A 47 5.80 -10.64 -3.47
N VAL A 48 6.52 -11.55 -4.14
CA VAL A 48 5.90 -12.57 -5.00
C VAL A 48 4.95 -13.44 -4.18
N GLY A 49 5.39 -13.91 -3.01
CA GLY A 49 4.57 -14.70 -2.09
C GLY A 49 3.30 -13.99 -1.65
N ALA A 50 3.38 -12.69 -1.36
CA ALA A 50 2.22 -11.86 -1.01
C ALA A 50 1.24 -11.72 -2.18
N VAL A 51 1.73 -11.50 -3.40
CA VAL A 51 0.89 -11.42 -4.61
C VAL A 51 0.23 -12.76 -4.89
N THR A 52 0.98 -13.87 -4.87
CA THR A 52 0.44 -15.22 -5.09
C THR A 52 -0.54 -15.60 -3.99
N GLY A 53 -0.25 -15.25 -2.74
CA GLY A 53 -1.14 -15.49 -1.61
C GLY A 53 -2.44 -14.70 -1.72
N GLY A 54 -2.37 -13.44 -2.16
CA GLY A 54 -3.54 -12.62 -2.45
C GLY A 54 -4.40 -13.20 -3.58
N PHE A 55 -3.77 -13.68 -4.67
CA PHE A 55 -4.48 -14.35 -5.76
C PHE A 55 -5.16 -15.64 -5.29
N ILE A 56 -4.45 -16.50 -4.56
CA ILE A 56 -5.03 -17.74 -4.02
C ILE A 56 -6.18 -17.42 -3.07
N ALA A 57 -6.01 -16.42 -2.21
CA ALA A 57 -7.04 -16.02 -1.27
C ALA A 57 -8.30 -15.50 -2.00
N ALA A 58 -8.13 -14.69 -3.04
CA ALA A 58 -9.22 -14.15 -3.83
C ALA A 58 -10.00 -15.23 -4.60
N GLU A 59 -9.29 -16.19 -5.22
CA GLU A 59 -9.91 -17.19 -6.10
C GLU A 59 -10.43 -18.43 -5.35
N PHE A 60 -9.73 -18.88 -4.31
CA PHE A 60 -10.01 -20.18 -3.67
C PHE A 60 -10.50 -20.08 -2.22
N LEU A 61 -10.22 -19.00 -1.49
CA LEU A 61 -10.61 -18.85 -0.09
C LEU A 61 -11.74 -17.82 0.10
N SER A 62 -11.96 -16.93 -0.86
CA SER A 62 -13.06 -15.97 -0.82
C SER A 62 -14.39 -16.71 -0.96
N ASN A 63 -15.35 -16.35 -0.10
CA ASN A 63 -16.73 -16.81 -0.17
C ASN A 63 -17.58 -16.00 -1.17
N GLY A 64 -16.98 -15.03 -1.87
CA GLY A 64 -17.67 -14.17 -2.83
C GLY A 64 -18.60 -13.14 -2.19
N GLU A 65 -18.58 -13.01 -0.86
CA GLU A 65 -19.33 -11.97 -0.17
C GLU A 65 -18.60 -10.63 -0.28
N ALA A 66 -19.37 -9.57 -0.53
CA ALA A 66 -18.84 -8.22 -0.50
C ALA A 66 -18.38 -7.82 0.91
N VAL A 67 -17.50 -6.82 0.98
CA VAL A 67 -17.01 -6.31 2.27
C VAL A 67 -18.17 -5.71 3.07
N GLN A 68 -18.42 -6.30 4.23
CA GLN A 68 -19.47 -5.82 5.13
C GLN A 68 -19.03 -4.51 5.81
N ILE A 69 -19.68 -3.41 5.42
CA ILE A 69 -19.49 -2.09 6.02
C ILE A 69 -20.79 -1.62 6.69
N SER A 70 -20.67 -0.64 7.60
CA SER A 70 -21.83 -0.11 8.32
C SER A 70 -22.80 0.62 7.37
N GLN A 71 -24.08 0.63 7.72
CA GLN A 71 -25.11 1.34 6.93
C GLN A 71 -24.81 2.84 6.83
N ALA A 72 -24.21 3.44 7.87
CA ALA A 72 -23.77 4.83 7.84
C ALA A 72 -22.68 5.06 6.79
N THR A 73 -21.70 4.16 6.71
CA THR A 73 -20.64 4.23 5.70
C THR A 73 -21.18 4.09 4.28
N ILE A 74 -22.18 3.23 4.05
CA ILE A 74 -22.83 3.11 2.73
C ILE A 74 -23.50 4.44 2.34
N GLN A 75 -24.17 5.10 3.29
CA GLN A 75 -24.80 6.40 3.04
C GLN A 75 -23.75 7.48 2.72
N ASP A 76 -22.67 7.56 3.50
CA ASP A 76 -21.57 8.51 3.28
C ASP A 76 -20.91 8.30 1.91
N LEU A 77 -20.63 7.04 1.53
CA LEU A 77 -20.06 6.70 0.22
C LEU A 77 -21.02 7.03 -0.93
N SER A 78 -22.32 6.75 -0.76
CA SER A 78 -23.32 7.07 -1.78
C SER A 78 -23.43 8.58 -2.06
N ALA A 79 -23.23 9.42 -1.03
CA ALA A 79 -23.20 10.87 -1.19
C ALA A 79 -21.99 11.36 -1.99
N LEU A 80 -20.90 10.57 -2.01
CA LEU A 80 -19.71 10.79 -2.83
C LEU A 80 -19.82 10.10 -4.21
N GLY A 81 -20.97 9.52 -4.55
CA GLY A 81 -21.15 8.80 -5.81
C GLY A 81 -20.39 7.47 -5.90
N ILE A 82 -20.04 6.87 -4.75
CA ILE A 82 -19.44 5.53 -4.66
C ILE A 82 -20.55 4.55 -4.25
N SER A 83 -20.75 3.49 -5.04
CA SER A 83 -21.80 2.50 -4.78
C SER A 83 -21.50 1.66 -3.54
N ALA A 84 -22.51 0.91 -3.09
CA ALA A 84 -22.30 -0.10 -2.07
C ALA A 84 -21.22 -1.10 -2.54
N PRO A 85 -20.40 -1.66 -1.64
CA PRO A 85 -19.37 -2.61 -2.02
C PRO A 85 -19.99 -3.85 -2.66
N ASP A 86 -19.57 -4.17 -3.89
CA ASP A 86 -19.80 -5.46 -4.54
C ASP A 86 -18.56 -6.37 -4.47
N GLY A 87 -17.45 -5.85 -3.93
CA GLY A 87 -16.18 -6.55 -3.77
C GLY A 87 -15.29 -5.91 -2.70
N ILE A 88 -13.97 -6.14 -2.81
CA ILE A 88 -12.97 -5.65 -1.84
C ILE A 88 -12.62 -4.17 -2.04
N GLN A 89 -12.85 -3.65 -3.26
CA GLN A 89 -12.47 -2.30 -3.65
C GLN A 89 -13.55 -1.67 -4.54
N PRO A 90 -13.73 -0.34 -4.50
CA PRO A 90 -14.71 0.36 -5.33
C PRO A 90 -14.27 0.37 -6.81
N GLU A 91 -15.14 -0.10 -7.70
CA GLU A 91 -14.87 -0.19 -9.13
C GLU A 91 -14.74 1.20 -9.78
N GLU A 92 -15.40 2.22 -9.22
CA GLU A 92 -15.37 3.59 -9.72
C GLU A 92 -13.98 4.22 -9.67
N ILE A 93 -13.09 3.67 -8.82
CA ILE A 93 -11.72 4.16 -8.64
C ILE A 93 -10.71 3.17 -9.22
N PHE A 94 -10.93 1.86 -9.03
CA PHE A 94 -9.92 0.83 -9.30
C PHE A 94 -10.21 -0.04 -10.52
N SER A 95 -11.32 0.17 -11.24
CA SER A 95 -11.57 -0.51 -12.52
C SER A 95 -10.57 -0.08 -13.60
N LEU A 96 -10.37 -0.93 -14.60
CA LEU A 96 -9.53 -0.60 -15.75
C LEU A 96 -10.13 0.58 -16.52
N GLU A 97 -11.46 0.60 -16.66
CA GLU A 97 -12.21 1.67 -17.29
C GLU A 97 -11.97 3.00 -16.58
N ALA A 98 -12.09 3.03 -15.25
CA ALA A 98 -11.81 4.23 -14.44
C ALA A 98 -10.35 4.68 -14.60
N ALA A 99 -9.40 3.76 -14.61
CA ALA A 99 -7.97 4.07 -14.76
C ALA A 99 -7.63 4.74 -16.11
N PHE A 100 -8.41 4.49 -17.17
CA PHE A 100 -8.26 5.15 -18.47
C PHE A 100 -9.06 6.47 -18.59
N THR A 101 -9.89 6.82 -17.60
CA THR A 101 -10.48 8.17 -17.53
C THR A 101 -9.46 9.19 -17.04
N LEU A 102 -9.59 10.45 -17.45
CA LEU A 102 -8.70 11.51 -16.97
C LEU A 102 -8.75 11.65 -15.44
N LYS A 103 -9.95 11.60 -14.85
CA LYS A 103 -10.14 11.71 -13.40
C LYS A 103 -9.48 10.53 -12.66
N GLY A 104 -9.82 9.30 -13.03
CA GLY A 104 -9.27 8.10 -12.38
C GLY A 104 -7.76 7.97 -12.56
N PHE A 105 -7.25 8.25 -13.77
CA PHE A 105 -5.80 8.28 -14.03
C PHE A 105 -5.07 9.28 -13.11
N LEU A 106 -5.58 10.51 -12.98
CA LEU A 106 -4.97 11.52 -12.12
C LEU A 106 -5.02 11.13 -10.64
N ILE A 107 -6.13 10.55 -10.17
CA ILE A 107 -6.27 10.06 -8.79
C ILE A 107 -5.22 8.96 -8.51
N LEU A 108 -5.12 7.95 -9.38
CA LEU A 108 -4.18 6.84 -9.22
C LEU A 108 -2.72 7.31 -9.31
N LEU A 109 -2.42 8.20 -10.26
CA LEU A 109 -1.06 8.74 -10.44
C LEU A 109 -0.62 9.58 -9.24
N LEU A 110 -1.44 10.55 -8.82
CA LEU A 110 -1.12 11.43 -7.70
C LEU A 110 -1.14 10.68 -6.37
N GLY A 111 -2.11 9.78 -6.17
CA GLY A 111 -2.18 8.91 -5.00
C GLY A 111 -0.97 7.99 -4.90
N GLY A 112 -0.61 7.31 -5.98
CA GLY A 112 0.58 6.45 -6.04
C GLY A 112 1.87 7.23 -5.80
N PHE A 113 1.99 8.43 -6.39
CA PHE A 113 3.12 9.33 -6.13
C PHE A 113 3.21 9.74 -4.67
N ALA A 114 2.11 10.17 -4.05
CA ALA A 114 2.05 10.59 -2.65
C ALA A 114 2.43 9.44 -1.70
N ILE A 115 1.93 8.22 -1.97
CA ILE A 115 2.28 7.01 -1.20
C ILE A 115 3.77 6.71 -1.34
N GLY A 116 4.30 6.72 -2.57
CA GLY A 116 5.72 6.43 -2.83
C GLY A 116 6.65 7.46 -2.18
N PHE A 117 6.33 8.75 -2.33
CA PHE A 117 7.05 9.85 -1.71
C PHE A 117 6.98 9.76 -0.18
N GLY A 118 5.78 9.61 0.38
CA GLY A 118 5.56 9.52 1.82
C GLY A 118 6.27 8.32 2.46
N ALA A 119 6.19 7.14 1.85
CA ALA A 119 6.90 5.96 2.33
C ALA A 119 8.42 6.17 2.32
N ARG A 120 8.96 6.88 1.32
CA ARG A 120 10.39 7.22 1.29
C ARG A 120 10.75 8.25 2.36
N TYR A 121 9.92 9.27 2.54
CA TYR A 121 10.12 10.33 3.52
C TYR A 121 10.11 9.77 4.96
N ALA A 122 9.17 8.87 5.26
CA ALA A 122 9.08 8.19 6.55
C ALA A 122 10.17 7.14 6.77
N GLY A 123 10.87 6.71 5.71
CA GLY A 123 11.85 5.62 5.79
C GLY A 123 11.25 4.22 5.80
N GLY A 124 9.96 4.09 5.46
CA GLY A 124 9.22 2.82 5.44
C GLY A 124 7.74 3.05 5.12
N CYS A 125 7.02 1.98 4.77
CA CYS A 125 5.56 1.99 4.62
C CYS A 125 4.88 1.29 5.81
N THR A 126 3.55 1.10 5.74
CA THR A 126 2.75 0.44 6.79
C THR A 126 3.31 -0.94 7.17
N SER A 127 3.79 -1.74 6.22
CA SER A 127 4.41 -3.03 6.54
C SER A 127 5.67 -2.88 7.41
N GLY A 128 6.49 -1.87 7.13
CA GLY A 128 7.73 -1.63 7.87
C GLY A 128 7.49 -1.02 9.24
N HIS A 129 6.67 0.04 9.32
CA HIS A 129 6.43 0.75 10.58
C HIS A 129 5.32 0.11 11.43
N ALA A 130 4.16 -0.21 10.86
CA ALA A 130 3.03 -0.72 11.64
C ALA A 130 3.18 -2.19 12.00
N ILE A 131 3.59 -3.05 11.06
CA ILE A 131 3.72 -4.49 11.34
C ILE A 131 5.05 -4.76 12.07
N SER A 132 6.19 -4.45 11.46
CA SER A 132 7.50 -4.74 12.08
C SER A 132 7.92 -3.75 13.15
N GLY A 133 7.79 -2.45 12.90
CA GLY A 133 8.27 -1.39 13.78
C GLY A 133 7.56 -1.35 15.13
N LEU A 134 6.21 -1.39 15.14
CA LEU A 134 5.43 -1.45 16.37
C LEU A 134 5.61 -2.76 17.11
N SER A 135 5.72 -3.90 16.41
CA SER A 135 6.04 -5.19 17.05
C SER A 135 7.39 -5.16 17.76
N ASN A 136 8.32 -4.31 17.32
CA ASN A 136 9.63 -4.09 17.93
C ASN A 136 9.66 -2.88 18.89
N LEU A 137 8.50 -2.30 19.23
CA LEU A 137 8.34 -1.14 20.12
C LEU A 137 9.18 0.08 19.70
N GLN A 138 9.38 0.29 18.39
CA GLN A 138 10.17 1.42 17.90
C GLN A 138 9.35 2.72 17.98
N LEU A 139 9.80 3.66 18.81
CA LEU A 139 9.17 4.98 18.92
C LEU A 139 9.07 5.74 17.59
N PRO A 140 10.09 5.75 16.70
CA PRO A 140 9.95 6.37 15.38
C PRO A 140 8.82 5.76 14.54
N SER A 141 8.61 4.45 14.65
CA SER A 141 7.53 3.76 13.95
C SER A 141 6.16 4.10 14.51
N LEU A 142 6.04 4.30 15.82
CA LEU A 142 4.80 4.81 16.44
C LEU A 142 4.43 6.19 15.90
N ILE A 143 5.40 7.11 15.84
CA ILE A 143 5.19 8.46 15.30
C ILE A 143 4.76 8.40 13.83
N ALA A 144 5.44 7.57 13.02
CA ALA A 144 5.08 7.38 11.61
C ALA A 144 3.65 6.85 11.44
N VAL A 145 3.25 5.85 12.24
CA VAL A 145 1.90 5.27 12.17
C VAL A 145 0.83 6.28 12.58
N ILE A 146 1.05 7.08 13.64
CA ILE A 146 0.13 8.16 14.00
C ILE A 146 -0.04 9.13 12.82
N GLY A 147 1.07 9.51 12.16
CA GLY A 147 1.04 10.32 10.96
C GLY A 147 0.23 9.69 9.81
N PHE A 148 0.38 8.38 9.58
CA PHE A 148 -0.40 7.66 8.57
C PHE A 148 -1.91 7.70 8.85
N PHE A 149 -2.31 7.52 10.11
CA PHE A 149 -3.72 7.62 10.51
C PHE A 149 -4.27 9.04 10.35
N ILE A 150 -3.51 10.06 10.74
CA ILE A 150 -3.90 11.47 10.55
C ILE A 150 -4.06 11.76 9.05
N GLY A 151 -3.12 11.32 8.22
CA GLY A 151 -3.21 11.49 6.77
C GLY A 151 -4.41 10.76 6.15
N GLY A 152 -4.70 9.53 6.62
CA GLY A 152 -5.89 8.77 6.21
C GLY A 152 -7.18 9.50 6.56
N LEU A 153 -7.32 9.96 7.81
CA LEU A 153 -8.49 10.72 8.26
C LEU A 153 -8.64 12.04 7.51
N ALA A 154 -7.55 12.78 7.31
CA ALA A 154 -7.58 14.01 6.51
C ALA A 154 -8.01 13.73 5.07
N THR A 155 -7.55 12.61 4.49
CA THR A 155 -7.97 12.18 3.15
C THR A 155 -9.47 11.88 3.13
N THR A 156 -9.98 11.12 4.10
CA THR A 156 -11.40 10.76 4.19
C THR A 156 -12.32 11.96 4.35
N TRP A 157 -11.99 12.90 5.24
CA TRP A 157 -12.88 14.00 5.60
C TRP A 157 -12.70 15.27 4.77
N ILE A 158 -11.52 15.45 4.16
CA ILE A 158 -11.20 16.68 3.41
C ILE A 158 -10.99 16.35 1.94
N LEU A 159 -10.15 15.38 1.61
CA LEU A 159 -9.73 15.18 0.23
C LEU A 159 -10.79 14.45 -0.62
N LEU A 160 -11.40 13.38 -0.09
CA LEU A 160 -12.42 12.61 -0.83
C LEU A 160 -13.62 13.48 -1.24
N PRO A 161 -14.24 14.29 -0.34
CA PRO A 161 -15.36 15.17 -0.73
C PRO A 161 -15.01 16.30 -1.70
N LEU A 162 -13.72 16.60 -1.88
CA LEU A 162 -13.26 17.60 -2.85
C LEU A 162 -13.03 16.99 -4.25
N ILE A 163 -12.75 15.68 -4.31
CA ILE A 163 -12.44 14.97 -5.54
C ILE A 163 -13.68 14.28 -6.12
N PHE A 164 -14.58 13.81 -5.25
CA PHE A 164 -15.82 13.11 -5.60
C PHE A 164 -17.02 14.00 -5.35
#